data_AF-A0A2N0UNK8-F1
#
_entry.id   AF-A0A2N0UNK8-F1
#
_cell.length_a   1.000
_cell.length_b   1.000
_cell.length_c   1.000
_cell.angle_alpha   90.00
_cell.angle_beta   90.00
_cell.angle_gamma   90.00
#
_symmetry.space_group_name_H-M   'P 1'
#
loop_
_entity.id
_entity.type
_entity.pdbx_description
1 polymer ?
#
loop_
_entity_poly.entity_id
_entity_poly.type
_entity_poly.pdbx_seq_one_letter_code
_entity_poly.pdbx_strand_id
1 'polypeptide(L)'
;MILYYALTTYHIQCCVLHRLTRKKDDTAVLLLSDIHKNSVAFLDRYKNSGIFDDVLLLKESEVNANIKKNEQKHRSKNSILKSACAEIKRGLPITPNLADELYLCPDHFPFGWYVIKNKIKYHCFEEGCGVLSDNRFMMSNMSRNKTQTVLMNTLGYFGENDSCVEILADAQAQAEGFTHPKMTDFSVKRILENLDEHTLDKVLSFFGVNNTVKTNKNTSLILTQHMANLGIMPLCDQHRLYELFADYFLENTHIAIKPHPDDIAGRYKDIFGNSCTVLPFAMPSELLPYVFDGRVKTAIAAYSTAVKNLGNFCDRMICFDNRIMDDFRHIHRYYAAVKLAKYLGKNDSIVTNGNELLLEELAKNDDLQTEFRFSNEISDFDGYAIVSDRLCENRKIEDISALISSKQNRGWIIFLNEEQLHIYFDGTDKKVFSKIRPIFIEIKGTEKTHQEVIYLYSENKKALENAENFSLTKELKYTGVTIDLHSISKSESEKVKMLEGVLEATEKRLNGYIENKKAVDARLEARGIVL
;
A
#
# COMPACT_ATOMS: atom_id res chain seq x y z
N MET A 1 25.39 31.32 11.24
CA MET A 1 24.95 30.47 10.13
C MET A 1 24.53 29.11 10.66
N ILE A 2 23.32 28.68 10.31
CA ILE A 2 22.74 27.37 10.57
C ILE A 2 22.95 26.46 9.36
N LEU A 3 23.39 25.22 9.58
CA LEU A 3 23.50 24.20 8.54
C LEU A 3 22.46 23.11 8.78
N TYR A 4 21.56 22.92 7.82
CA TYR A 4 20.61 21.82 7.78
C TYR A 4 21.10 20.72 6.87
N TYR A 5 20.89 19.46 7.23
CA TYR A 5 21.13 18.30 6.38
C TYR A 5 19.88 17.44 6.27
N ALA A 6 19.44 17.17 5.04
CA ALA A 6 18.24 16.40 4.76
C ALA A 6 18.44 15.37 3.64
N LEU A 7 17.73 14.23 3.76
CA LEU A 7 17.77 13.14 2.77
C LEU A 7 16.43 12.85 2.13
N THR A 8 15.32 12.95 2.88
CA THR A 8 13.97 12.63 2.41
C THR A 8 13.13 13.90 2.31
N THR A 9 12.00 13.83 1.61
CA THR A 9 11.06 14.96 1.55
C THR A 9 10.53 15.34 2.94
N TYR A 10 10.31 14.37 3.83
CA TYR A 10 9.95 14.62 5.22
C TYR A 10 11.05 15.40 5.96
N HIS A 11 12.32 15.02 5.77
CA HIS A 11 13.46 15.74 6.36
C HIS A 11 13.52 17.19 5.86
N ILE A 12 13.30 17.41 4.57
CA ILE A 12 13.26 18.76 3.98
C ILE A 12 12.13 19.57 4.61
N GLN A 13 10.95 18.97 4.81
CA GLN A 13 9.83 19.62 5.48
C GLN A 13 10.18 20.03 6.91
N CYS A 14 10.80 19.15 7.69
CA CYS A 14 11.27 19.47 9.04
C CYS A 14 12.23 20.67 9.02
N CYS A 15 13.22 20.67 8.12
CA CYS A 15 14.17 21.77 7.98
C CYS A 15 13.47 23.09 7.59
N VAL A 16 12.54 23.07 6.64
CA VAL A 16 11.76 24.24 6.21
C VAL A 16 10.96 24.81 7.38
N LEU A 17 10.21 23.96 8.09
CA LEU A 17 9.38 24.39 9.21
C LEU A 17 10.22 24.93 10.35
N HIS A 18 11.34 24.29 10.67
CA HIS A 18 12.25 24.77 11.70
C HIS A 18 12.88 26.13 11.33
N ARG A 19 13.38 26.26 10.09
CA ARG A 19 13.91 27.52 9.55
C ARG A 19 12.88 28.64 9.67
N LEU A 20 11.65 28.39 9.23
CA LEU A 20 10.58 29.39 9.22
C LEU A 20 9.99 29.70 10.59
N THR A 21 10.20 28.90 11.62
CA THR A 21 9.53 29.12 12.93
C THR A 21 10.48 29.37 14.09
N ARG A 22 11.70 28.84 14.06
CA ARG A 22 12.66 28.93 15.18
C ARG A 22 13.94 29.68 14.85
N LYS A 23 14.28 29.79 13.57
CA LYS A 23 15.56 30.35 13.09
C LYS A 23 15.32 31.33 11.95
N LYS A 24 14.35 32.24 12.05
CA LYS A 24 13.91 33.11 10.92
C LYS A 24 14.97 34.10 10.45
N ASP A 25 15.75 34.63 11.38
CA ASP A 25 16.66 35.75 11.13
C ASP A 25 18.12 35.29 10.92
N ASP A 26 18.41 34.01 11.14
CA ASP A 26 19.73 33.44 10.95
C ASP A 26 20.08 33.29 9.47
N THR A 27 21.36 33.32 9.11
CA THR A 27 21.78 32.78 7.80
C THR A 27 21.65 31.26 7.82
N ALA A 28 20.97 30.64 6.87
CA ALA A 28 20.69 29.21 6.85
C ALA A 28 21.01 28.56 5.50
N VAL A 29 21.76 27.46 5.54
CA VAL A 29 22.10 26.64 4.37
C VAL A 29 21.45 25.27 4.48
N LEU A 30 20.80 24.80 3.42
CA LEU A 30 20.28 23.43 3.32
C LEU A 30 21.22 22.55 2.49
N LEU A 31 21.82 21.55 3.12
CA LEU A 31 22.63 20.52 2.47
C LEU A 31 21.77 19.29 2.17
N LEU A 32 21.52 19.03 0.89
CA LEU A 32 20.72 17.90 0.43
C LEU A 32 21.59 16.72 0.06
N SER A 33 21.25 15.54 0.57
CA SER A 33 21.83 14.27 0.13
C SER A 33 21.12 13.75 -1.13
N ASP A 34 21.88 13.32 -2.13
CA ASP A 34 21.36 12.67 -3.34
C ASP A 34 21.08 11.17 -3.20
N ILE A 35 21.14 10.60 -1.98
CA ILE A 35 20.79 9.19 -1.74
C ILE A 35 19.37 8.89 -2.26
N HIS A 36 18.42 9.77 -1.99
CA HIS A 36 17.06 9.67 -2.53
C HIS A 36 16.89 10.66 -3.68
N LYS A 37 16.77 10.15 -4.91
CA LYS A 37 16.69 11.02 -6.10
C LYS A 37 15.55 12.05 -6.04
N ASN A 38 14.45 11.72 -5.36
CA ASN A 38 13.28 12.60 -5.26
C ASN A 38 13.48 13.79 -4.32
N SER A 39 14.36 13.68 -3.32
CA SER A 39 14.66 14.80 -2.43
C SER A 39 15.52 15.86 -3.12
N VAL A 40 16.20 15.51 -4.23
CA VAL A 40 17.05 16.43 -5.01
C VAL A 40 16.45 16.80 -6.37
N ALA A 41 15.32 16.20 -6.76
CA ALA A 41 14.67 16.42 -8.05
C ALA A 41 14.23 17.88 -8.30
N PHE A 42 14.07 18.66 -7.22
CA PHE A 42 13.62 20.04 -7.26
C PHE A 42 14.64 21.04 -6.72
N LEU A 43 15.94 20.71 -6.82
CA LEU A 43 17.03 21.55 -6.31
C LEU A 43 16.91 23.03 -6.73
N ASP A 44 16.63 23.30 -8.00
CA ASP A 44 16.51 24.68 -8.49
C ASP A 44 15.31 25.42 -7.87
N ARG A 45 14.19 24.71 -7.63
CA ARG A 45 13.04 25.30 -6.94
C ARG A 45 13.40 25.64 -5.50
N TYR A 46 14.11 24.75 -4.80
CA TYR A 46 14.52 24.99 -3.42
C TYR A 46 15.47 26.17 -3.30
N LYS A 47 16.45 26.29 -4.22
CA LYS A 47 17.35 27.45 -4.31
C LYS A 47 16.60 28.76 -4.52
N ASN A 48 15.61 28.75 -5.41
CA ASN A 48 14.87 29.96 -5.78
C ASN A 48 13.73 30.31 -4.81
N SER A 49 13.50 29.49 -3.77
CA SER A 49 12.39 29.68 -2.83
C SER A 49 12.57 30.87 -1.87
N GLY A 50 13.82 31.27 -1.62
CA GLY A 50 14.16 32.28 -0.62
C GLY A 50 13.96 31.85 0.84
N ILE A 51 13.69 30.57 1.12
CA ILE A 51 13.58 30.05 2.50
C ILE A 51 14.96 29.85 3.12
N PHE A 52 15.91 29.37 2.32
CA PHE A 52 17.32 29.22 2.70
C PHE A 52 18.17 30.21 1.90
N ASP A 53 19.25 30.68 2.51
CA ASP A 53 20.22 31.57 1.86
C ASP A 53 21.01 30.82 0.77
N ASP A 54 21.23 29.52 0.96
CA ASP A 54 21.78 28.63 -0.07
C ASP A 54 21.24 27.20 0.09
N VAL A 55 21.20 26.46 -1.02
CA VAL A 55 20.84 25.04 -1.06
C VAL A 55 21.91 24.29 -1.83
N LEU A 56 22.66 23.46 -1.10
CA LEU A 56 23.83 22.73 -1.59
C LEU A 56 23.51 21.26 -1.77
N LEU A 57 24.21 20.62 -2.71
CA LEU A 57 24.08 19.19 -2.98
C LEU A 57 25.31 18.43 -2.48
N LEU A 58 25.10 17.37 -1.71
CA LEU A 58 26.11 16.38 -1.33
C LEU A 58 25.90 15.09 -2.12
N LYS A 59 26.91 14.70 -2.91
CA LYS A 59 26.93 13.44 -3.69
C LYS A 59 27.24 12.23 -2.81
N GLU A 60 26.31 11.90 -1.93
CA GLU A 60 26.42 10.82 -0.96
C GLU A 60 26.02 9.45 -1.54
N SER A 61 25.27 9.42 -2.64
CA SER A 61 24.90 8.22 -3.38
C SER A 61 26.11 7.41 -3.85
N GLU A 62 27.16 8.09 -4.32
CA GLU A 62 28.45 7.49 -4.70
C GLU A 62 29.16 6.85 -3.50
N VAL A 63 29.12 7.52 -2.34
CA VAL A 63 29.68 7.01 -1.09
C VAL A 63 28.94 5.74 -0.66
N ASN A 64 27.60 5.73 -0.76
CA ASN A 64 26.77 4.56 -0.47
C ASN A 64 27.08 3.39 -1.42
N ALA A 65 27.31 3.64 -2.71
CA ALA A 65 27.72 2.61 -3.66
C ALA A 65 29.10 2.01 -3.27
N ASN A 66 30.05 2.86 -2.86
CA ASN A 66 31.37 2.44 -2.41
C ASN A 66 31.34 1.66 -1.09
N ILE A 67 30.45 2.02 -0.15
CA ILE A 67 30.19 1.24 1.06
C ILE A 67 29.77 -0.18 0.68
N LYS A 68 28.75 -0.35 -0.16
CA LYS A 68 28.28 -1.67 -0.62
C LYS A 68 29.40 -2.48 -1.30
N LYS A 69 30.20 -1.84 -2.15
CA LYS A 69 31.35 -2.47 -2.81
C LYS A 69 32.41 -2.94 -1.80
N ASN A 70 32.67 -2.15 -0.75
CA ASN A 70 33.62 -2.53 0.29
C ASN A 70 33.08 -3.64 1.21
N GLU A 71 31.77 -3.70 1.43
CA GLU A 71 31.12 -4.81 2.12
C GLU A 71 31.26 -6.13 1.34
N GLN A 72 31.04 -6.10 0.02
CA GLN A 72 31.24 -7.26 -0.87
C GLN A 72 32.69 -7.74 -0.87
N LYS A 73 33.64 -6.83 -0.65
CA LYS A 73 35.08 -7.15 -0.50
C LYS A 73 35.46 -7.56 0.94
N HIS A 74 34.48 -7.79 1.81
CA HIS A 74 34.68 -8.18 3.21
C HIS A 74 35.62 -7.24 4.00
N ARG A 75 35.66 -5.95 3.66
CA ARG A 75 36.42 -4.98 4.45
C ARG A 75 35.82 -4.83 5.84
N SER A 76 36.67 -4.59 6.84
CA SER A 76 36.21 -4.35 8.20
C SER A 76 35.33 -3.10 8.26
N LYS A 77 34.32 -3.11 9.15
CA LYS A 77 33.38 -1.98 9.30
C LYS A 77 34.09 -0.67 9.66
N ASN A 78 35.15 -0.74 10.47
CA ASN A 78 36.00 0.41 10.78
C ASN A 78 36.76 0.96 9.56
N SER A 79 37.20 0.09 8.65
CA SER A 79 37.83 0.52 7.39
C SER A 79 36.81 1.19 6.45
N ILE A 80 35.61 0.62 6.36
CA ILE A 80 34.49 1.19 5.59
C ILE A 80 34.12 2.58 6.13
N LEU A 81 33.95 2.72 7.45
CA LEU A 81 33.68 3.99 8.10
C LEU A 81 34.75 5.05 7.78
N LYS A 82 36.04 4.69 7.92
CA LYS A 82 37.15 5.62 7.59
C LYS A 82 37.13 6.06 6.12
N SER A 83 36.88 5.13 5.20
CA SER A 83 36.76 5.43 3.76
C SER A 83 35.59 6.37 3.49
N ALA A 84 34.40 6.04 4.01
CA ALA A 84 33.20 6.83 3.83
C ALA A 84 33.39 8.27 4.37
N CYS A 85 33.92 8.44 5.58
CA CYS A 85 34.19 9.78 6.13
C CYS A 85 35.21 10.57 5.30
N ALA A 86 36.24 9.91 4.73
CA ALA A 86 37.21 10.57 3.87
C ALA A 86 36.62 10.96 2.51
N GLU A 87 35.73 10.15 1.95
CA GLU A 87 34.98 10.44 0.73
C GLU A 87 34.02 11.62 0.94
N ILE A 88 33.25 11.61 2.02
CA ILE A 88 32.39 12.73 2.43
C ILE A 88 33.22 13.99 2.55
N LYS A 89 34.32 13.98 3.32
CA LYS A 89 35.19 15.15 3.50
C LYS A 89 35.67 15.75 2.18
N ARG A 90 35.98 14.92 1.17
CA ARG A 90 36.41 15.40 -0.16
C ARG A 90 35.27 15.98 -0.98
N GLY A 91 34.05 15.48 -0.80
CA GLY A 91 32.87 15.90 -1.56
C GLY A 91 32.03 17.00 -0.90
N LEU A 92 32.41 17.45 0.31
CA LEU A 92 31.64 18.45 1.04
C LEU A 92 31.71 19.83 0.35
N PRO A 93 30.56 20.43 0.01
CA PRO A 93 30.50 21.77 -0.58
C PRO A 93 30.62 22.88 0.48
N ILE A 94 30.57 22.52 1.77
CA ILE A 94 30.61 23.44 2.90
C ILE A 94 31.35 22.80 4.08
N THR A 95 31.97 23.61 4.94
CA THR A 95 32.68 23.11 6.14
C THR A 95 31.74 23.10 7.35
N PRO A 96 31.27 21.92 7.84
CA PRO A 96 30.25 21.87 8.88
C PRO A 96 30.70 22.45 10.22
N ASN A 97 32.00 22.41 10.53
CA ASN A 97 32.59 22.98 11.75
C ASN A 97 32.50 24.52 11.84
N LEU A 98 32.16 25.20 10.75
CA LEU A 98 31.99 26.66 10.73
C LEU A 98 30.54 27.08 10.96
N ALA A 99 29.59 26.13 11.03
CA ALA A 99 28.22 26.43 11.40
C ALA A 99 28.11 26.66 12.91
N ASP A 100 27.30 27.64 13.30
CA ASP A 100 26.99 27.89 14.72
C ASP A 100 26.14 26.74 15.28
N GLU A 101 25.22 26.23 14.45
CA GLU A 101 24.40 25.06 14.74
C GLU A 101 24.27 24.16 13.51
N LEU A 102 24.27 22.86 13.75
CA LEU A 102 24.14 21.81 12.73
C LEU A 102 22.93 20.94 13.06
N TYR A 103 22.00 20.84 12.12
CA TYR A 103 20.80 20.02 12.22
C TYR A 103 20.87 18.84 11.25
N LEU A 104 20.74 17.62 11.75
CA LEU A 104 20.78 16.39 10.95
C LEU A 104 19.41 15.70 10.94
N CYS A 105 19.00 15.21 9.78
CA CYS A 105 17.77 14.41 9.64
C CYS A 105 18.06 13.03 9.05
N PRO A 106 18.22 11.99 9.87
CA PRO A 106 18.97 11.92 11.11
C PRO A 106 20.44 11.51 10.83
N ASP A 107 21.15 11.09 11.87
CA ASP A 107 22.62 10.96 11.93
C ASP A 107 23.22 9.59 11.51
N HIS A 108 22.41 8.66 11.02
CA HIS A 108 22.86 7.29 10.71
C HIS A 108 23.37 7.07 9.26
N PHE A 109 23.39 8.13 8.44
CA PHE A 109 23.92 8.12 7.07
C PHE A 109 25.39 8.59 7.01
N PRO A 110 26.12 8.35 5.91
CA PRO A 110 27.55 8.67 5.80
C PRO A 110 27.96 10.09 6.23
N PHE A 111 27.16 11.13 5.94
CA PHE A 111 27.42 12.48 6.44
C PHE A 111 27.31 12.55 7.98
N GLY A 112 26.28 11.93 8.57
CA GLY A 112 26.17 11.79 10.01
C GLY A 112 27.36 11.04 10.64
N TRP A 113 27.87 10.01 9.97
CA TRP A 113 29.10 9.32 10.41
C TRP A 113 30.30 10.25 10.45
N TYR A 114 30.44 11.11 9.42
CA TYR A 114 31.48 12.12 9.38
C TYR A 114 31.35 13.11 10.55
N VAL A 115 30.13 13.62 10.80
CA VAL A 115 29.84 14.55 11.91
C VAL A 115 30.21 13.92 13.25
N ILE A 116 29.70 12.73 13.54
CA ILE A 116 29.97 11.99 14.78
C ILE A 116 31.47 11.71 14.94
N LYS A 117 32.15 11.25 13.89
CA LYS A 117 33.57 10.88 13.97
C LYS A 117 34.47 12.08 14.26
N ASN A 118 34.08 13.27 13.81
CA ASN A 118 34.79 14.52 14.06
C ASN A 118 34.29 15.24 15.33
N LYS A 119 33.39 14.63 16.11
CA LYS A 119 32.83 15.19 17.36
C LYS A 119 32.21 16.59 17.19
N ILE A 120 31.62 16.83 16.02
CA ILE A 120 30.91 18.09 15.74
C ILE A 120 29.59 18.03 16.50
N LYS A 121 29.26 19.08 17.27
CA LYS A 121 27.99 19.15 17.98
C LYS A 121 26.84 19.34 16.99
N TYR A 122 25.72 18.66 17.23
CA TYR A 122 24.56 18.71 16.33
C TYR A 122 23.24 18.49 17.07
N HIS A 123 22.16 18.92 16.42
CA HIS A 123 20.77 18.65 16.74
C HIS A 123 20.26 17.57 15.78
N CYS A 124 19.49 16.61 16.27
CA CYS A 124 18.97 15.50 15.47
C CYS A 124 17.45 15.63 15.32
N PHE A 125 16.93 15.63 14.11
CA PHE A 125 15.49 15.40 13.90
C PHE A 125 15.19 13.91 13.98
N GLU A 126 14.00 13.55 14.47
CA GLU A 126 13.51 12.18 14.34
C GLU A 126 13.39 11.76 12.85
N GLU A 127 13.61 10.47 12.56
CA GLU A 127 13.50 9.91 11.21
C GLU A 127 12.09 10.05 10.61
N GLY A 128 11.07 10.00 11.46
CA GLY A 128 9.67 10.08 11.10
C GLY A 128 8.82 10.30 12.36
N CYS A 129 7.63 10.86 12.20
CA CYS A 129 6.71 11.13 13.31
C CYS A 129 6.46 9.87 14.15
N GLY A 130 6.81 9.91 15.44
CA GLY A 130 6.62 8.79 16.39
C GLY A 130 7.70 7.71 16.34
N VAL A 131 8.69 7.81 15.45
CA VAL A 131 9.69 6.76 15.21
C VAL A 131 10.71 6.64 16.35
N LEU A 132 10.98 7.73 17.08
CA LEU A 132 11.98 7.75 18.15
C LEU A 132 11.69 6.69 19.24
N SER A 133 10.42 6.44 19.54
CA SER A 133 9.98 5.41 20.50
C SER A 133 9.81 4.01 19.90
N ASP A 134 9.81 3.86 18.57
CA ASP A 134 9.60 2.59 17.87
C ASP A 134 10.92 1.92 17.47
N ASN A 135 11.59 1.34 18.47
CA ASN A 135 12.82 0.58 18.26
C ASN A 135 12.66 -0.58 17.26
N ARG A 136 11.48 -1.20 17.17
CA ARG A 136 11.26 -2.32 16.23
C ARG A 136 11.26 -1.81 14.80
N PHE A 137 10.54 -0.73 14.53
CA PHE A 137 10.53 -0.10 13.22
C PHE A 137 11.93 0.36 12.82
N MET A 138 12.63 1.10 13.69
CA MET A 138 14.00 1.58 13.43
C MET A 138 14.96 0.42 13.10
N MET A 139 14.98 -0.62 13.94
CA MET A 139 15.85 -1.79 13.73
C MET A 139 15.50 -2.55 12.45
N SER A 140 14.22 -2.70 12.14
CA SER A 140 13.78 -3.35 10.90
C SER A 140 14.27 -2.58 9.66
N ASN A 141 14.20 -1.25 9.68
CA ASN A 141 14.60 -0.42 8.55
C ASN A 141 16.13 -0.40 8.40
N MET A 142 16.87 -0.30 9.52
CA MET A 142 18.34 -0.34 9.50
C MET A 142 18.90 -1.70 9.08
N SER A 143 18.24 -2.81 9.43
CA SER A 143 18.73 -4.17 9.15
C SER A 143 18.97 -4.45 7.66
N ARG A 144 18.35 -3.64 6.79
CA ARG A 144 18.57 -3.62 5.33
C ARG A 144 20.00 -3.24 4.94
N ASN A 145 20.75 -2.58 5.83
CA ASN A 145 22.14 -2.19 5.64
C ASN A 145 23.02 -2.73 6.78
N LYS A 146 23.84 -3.74 6.45
CA LYS A 146 24.69 -4.45 7.41
C LYS A 146 25.73 -3.54 8.07
N THR A 147 26.32 -2.59 7.33
CA THR A 147 27.30 -1.66 7.91
C THR A 147 26.64 -0.67 8.85
N GLN A 148 25.52 -0.06 8.45
CA GLN A 148 24.77 0.85 9.33
C GLN A 148 24.41 0.15 10.64
N THR A 149 23.80 -1.04 10.56
CA THR A 149 23.38 -1.80 11.74
C THR A 149 24.54 -2.07 12.71
N VAL A 150 25.71 -2.49 12.23
CA VAL A 150 26.87 -2.76 13.09
C VAL A 150 27.46 -1.48 13.69
N LEU A 151 27.51 -0.40 12.90
CA LEU A 151 28.08 0.86 13.35
C LEU A 151 27.20 1.57 14.39
N MET A 152 25.89 1.27 14.47
CA MET A 152 24.99 1.87 15.46
C MET A 152 25.53 1.73 16.89
N ASN A 153 25.98 0.53 17.27
CA ASN A 153 26.50 0.27 18.63
C ASN A 153 27.79 1.06 18.93
N THR A 154 28.52 1.48 17.90
CA THR A 154 29.80 2.21 18.04
C THR A 154 29.60 3.72 17.92
N LEU A 155 28.62 4.17 17.15
CA LEU A 155 28.40 5.57 16.84
C LEU A 155 27.23 6.20 17.60
N GLY A 156 26.28 5.42 18.14
CA GLY A 156 25.12 5.93 18.86
C GLY A 156 24.22 6.80 17.97
N TYR A 157 23.46 6.18 17.08
CA TYR A 157 22.55 6.90 16.18
C TYR A 157 21.28 7.40 16.87
N PHE A 158 20.45 8.10 16.09
CA PHE A 158 19.14 8.60 16.50
C PHE A 158 19.26 9.51 17.71
N GLY A 159 20.36 10.27 17.77
CA GLY A 159 20.64 11.23 18.84
C GLY A 159 21.25 10.65 20.12
N GLU A 160 21.56 9.35 20.17
CA GLU A 160 22.21 8.73 21.32
C GLU A 160 23.66 9.18 21.50
N ASN A 161 24.37 9.57 20.43
CA ASN A 161 25.75 10.04 20.53
C ASN A 161 25.92 11.26 21.45
N ASP A 162 27.02 11.34 22.18
CA ASP A 162 27.37 12.47 23.06
C ASP A 162 27.53 13.82 22.32
N SER A 163 27.73 13.78 21.01
CA SER A 163 27.80 14.99 20.17
C SER A 163 26.41 15.51 19.81
N CYS A 164 25.36 14.68 19.90
CA CYS A 164 23.99 15.13 19.81
C CYS A 164 23.59 15.88 21.08
N VAL A 165 23.19 17.15 20.94
CA VAL A 165 22.79 18.01 22.06
C VAL A 165 21.28 18.09 22.25
N GLU A 166 20.51 17.78 21.20
CA GLU A 166 19.05 17.86 21.19
C GLU A 166 18.47 16.90 20.14
N ILE A 167 17.31 16.32 20.44
CA ILE A 167 16.50 15.53 19.51
C ILE A 167 15.16 16.23 19.32
N LEU A 168 14.87 16.67 18.10
CA LEU A 168 13.60 17.28 17.70
C LEU A 168 12.64 16.16 17.27
N ALA A 169 11.60 15.91 18.08
CA ALA A 169 10.63 14.84 17.83
C ALA A 169 9.21 15.26 18.26
N ASP A 170 8.17 14.71 17.63
CA ASP A 170 6.80 14.95 18.08
C ASP A 170 6.54 14.16 19.37
N ALA A 171 6.51 14.87 20.51
CA ALA A 171 6.38 14.24 21.82
C ALA A 171 5.05 13.48 21.99
N GLN A 172 3.98 13.92 21.33
CA GLN A 172 2.66 13.30 21.43
C GLN A 172 2.49 12.10 20.51
N ALA A 173 3.32 11.99 19.46
CA ALA A 173 3.28 10.85 18.54
C ALA A 173 4.08 9.64 19.05
N GLN A 174 4.87 9.81 20.12
CA GLN A 174 5.63 8.72 20.72
C GLN A 174 4.71 7.75 21.49
N ALA A 175 5.21 6.54 21.74
CA ALA A 175 4.54 5.57 22.60
C ALA A 175 4.20 6.18 23.97
N GLU A 176 3.04 5.81 24.52
CA GLU A 176 2.58 6.33 25.80
C GLU A 176 3.63 6.14 26.90
N GLY A 177 3.93 7.22 27.64
CA GLY A 177 4.94 7.22 28.70
C GLY A 177 6.40 7.30 28.23
N PHE A 178 6.65 7.37 26.92
CA PHE A 178 8.01 7.55 26.41
C PHE A 178 8.58 8.94 26.74
N THR A 179 9.81 8.97 27.22
CA THR A 179 10.57 10.20 27.47
C THR A 179 12.02 10.00 27.09
N HIS A 180 12.67 11.04 26.57
CA HIS A 180 14.10 11.02 26.28
C HIS A 180 14.76 12.33 26.76
N PRO A 181 15.92 12.28 27.46
CA PRO A 181 16.49 13.46 28.14
C PRO A 181 16.92 14.59 27.19
N LYS A 182 17.23 14.27 25.93
CA LYS A 182 17.58 15.26 24.90
C LYS A 182 16.39 15.69 24.04
N MET A 183 15.19 15.15 24.28
CA MET A 183 14.05 15.36 23.39
C MET A 183 13.40 16.72 23.63
N THR A 184 13.29 17.50 22.57
CA THR A 184 12.52 18.74 22.48
C THR A 184 11.36 18.53 21.53
N ASP A 185 10.18 18.94 21.96
CA ASP A 185 8.96 18.80 21.20
C ASP A 185 9.02 19.57 19.85
N PHE A 186 8.81 18.85 18.75
CA PHE A 186 8.76 19.35 17.38
C PHE A 186 7.71 18.56 16.59
N SER A 187 6.47 19.04 16.57
CA SER A 187 5.40 18.44 15.77
C SER A 187 5.20 19.18 14.46
N VAL A 188 5.48 18.50 13.35
CA VAL A 188 5.18 19.01 12.00
C VAL A 188 3.71 19.40 11.89
N LYS A 189 2.80 18.55 12.41
CA LYS A 189 1.36 18.80 12.38
C LYS A 189 1.00 20.10 13.13
N ARG A 190 1.38 20.23 14.39
CA ARG A 190 1.05 21.44 15.17
C ARG A 190 1.72 22.69 14.63
N ILE A 191 2.94 22.58 14.10
CA ILE A 191 3.62 23.72 13.49
C ILE A 191 2.81 24.21 12.29
N LEU A 192 2.43 23.31 11.38
CA LEU A 192 1.63 23.64 10.19
C LEU A 192 0.26 24.26 10.57
N GLU A 193 -0.41 23.72 11.58
CA GLU A 193 -1.72 24.22 12.05
C GLU A 193 -1.64 25.66 12.60
N ASN A 194 -0.46 26.09 13.05
CA ASN A 194 -0.24 27.40 13.68
C ASN A 194 0.52 28.39 12.77
N LEU A 195 0.84 28.04 11.52
CA LEU A 195 1.44 28.99 10.57
C LEU A 195 0.42 30.05 10.16
N ASP A 196 0.88 31.29 10.01
CA ASP A 196 0.11 32.31 9.30
C ASP A 196 -0.01 31.96 7.81
N GLU A 197 -1.07 32.45 7.16
CA GLU A 197 -1.39 32.13 5.75
C GLU A 197 -0.22 32.39 4.80
N HIS A 198 0.49 33.51 4.97
CA HIS A 198 1.61 33.87 4.11
C HIS A 198 2.81 32.93 4.30
N THR A 199 3.11 32.52 5.53
CA THR A 199 4.16 31.53 5.80
C THR A 199 3.76 30.14 5.29
N LEU A 200 2.50 29.74 5.43
CA LEU A 200 1.98 28.49 4.89
C LEU A 200 2.07 28.46 3.36
N ASP A 201 1.70 29.54 2.67
CA ASP A 201 1.81 29.66 1.21
C ASP A 201 3.26 29.54 0.72
N LYS A 202 4.23 30.05 1.49
CA LYS A 202 5.66 29.83 1.21
C LYS A 202 6.04 28.36 1.31
N VAL A 203 5.56 27.64 2.33
CA VAL A 203 5.80 26.20 2.49
C VAL A 203 5.18 25.42 1.33
N LEU A 204 3.93 25.72 0.98
CA LEU A 204 3.23 25.09 -0.14
C LEU A 204 3.97 25.33 -1.46
N SER A 205 4.34 26.57 -1.74
CA SER A 205 5.08 26.96 -2.95
C SER A 205 6.45 26.29 -3.03
N PHE A 206 7.14 26.14 -1.88
CA PHE A 206 8.43 25.42 -1.81
C PHE A 206 8.30 23.98 -2.33
N PHE A 207 7.20 23.30 -2.01
CA PHE A 207 6.90 21.95 -2.51
C PHE A 207 6.17 21.91 -3.86
N GLY A 208 5.99 23.07 -4.51
CA GLY A 208 5.38 23.22 -5.84
C GLY A 208 3.86 23.19 -5.85
N VAL A 209 3.23 23.41 -4.71
CA VAL A 209 1.78 23.61 -4.60
C VAL A 209 1.50 25.07 -4.89
N ASN A 210 1.07 25.35 -6.11
CA ASN A 210 0.84 26.73 -6.57
C ASN A 210 -0.66 27.10 -6.60
N ASN A 211 -1.55 26.12 -6.47
CA ASN A 211 -2.99 26.32 -6.55
C ASN A 211 -3.68 25.45 -5.52
N THR A 212 -4.66 26.03 -4.83
CA THR A 212 -5.59 25.28 -4.00
C THR A 212 -6.52 24.45 -4.89
N VAL A 213 -6.70 23.19 -4.54
CA VAL A 213 -7.65 22.29 -5.19
C VAL A 213 -9.04 22.59 -4.68
N LYS A 214 -9.92 23.03 -5.59
CA LYS A 214 -11.33 23.27 -5.32
C LYS A 214 -12.04 21.94 -5.11
N THR A 215 -12.47 21.69 -3.89
CA THR A 215 -13.15 20.43 -3.53
C THR A 215 -14.57 20.39 -4.05
N ASN A 216 -15.27 21.54 -4.09
CA ASN A 216 -16.70 21.67 -4.41
C ASN A 216 -17.56 20.58 -3.73
N LYS A 217 -17.14 20.14 -2.52
CA LYS A 217 -17.70 19.04 -1.72
C LYS A 217 -17.76 17.66 -2.39
N ASN A 218 -17.09 17.44 -3.52
CA ASN A 218 -17.18 16.19 -4.26
C ASN A 218 -15.87 15.78 -4.95
N THR A 219 -14.76 15.93 -4.23
CA THR A 219 -13.45 15.44 -4.66
C THR A 219 -13.04 14.24 -3.84
N SER A 220 -12.50 13.23 -4.51
CA SER A 220 -11.85 12.07 -3.90
C SER A 220 -10.35 12.09 -4.15
N LEU A 221 -9.58 11.51 -3.24
CA LEU A 221 -8.13 11.47 -3.29
C LEU A 221 -7.62 10.04 -3.42
N ILE A 222 -6.81 9.77 -4.44
CA ILE A 222 -6.04 8.52 -4.55
C ILE A 222 -4.61 8.79 -4.06
N LEU A 223 -4.19 8.07 -3.03
CA LEU A 223 -2.81 8.03 -2.54
C LEU A 223 -2.11 6.84 -3.20
N THR A 224 -1.11 7.13 -4.04
CA THR A 224 -0.45 6.06 -4.80
C THR A 224 0.76 5.52 -4.05
N GLN A 225 1.19 4.33 -4.44
CA GLN A 225 2.42 3.65 -4.07
C GLN A 225 3.23 3.36 -5.33
N HIS A 226 4.54 3.17 -5.15
CA HIS A 226 5.50 2.93 -6.23
C HIS A 226 5.75 1.43 -6.48
N MET A 227 4.68 0.63 -6.53
CA MET A 227 4.74 -0.84 -6.62
C MET A 227 5.50 -1.31 -7.87
N ALA A 228 5.31 -0.62 -9.00
CA ALA A 228 6.03 -0.89 -10.23
C ALA A 228 7.53 -0.64 -10.10
N ASN A 229 7.92 0.43 -9.41
CA ASN A 229 9.33 0.77 -9.18
C ASN A 229 10.02 -0.21 -8.21
N LEU A 230 9.25 -0.84 -7.32
CA LEU A 230 9.72 -1.92 -6.44
C LEU A 230 9.79 -3.29 -7.14
N GLY A 231 9.28 -3.42 -8.37
CA GLY A 231 9.19 -4.69 -9.07
C GLY A 231 8.13 -5.64 -8.50
N ILE A 232 7.17 -5.12 -7.73
CA ILE A 232 6.08 -5.92 -7.14
C ILE A 232 5.06 -6.29 -8.23
N MET A 233 4.75 -5.37 -9.15
CA MET A 233 3.85 -5.61 -10.28
C MET A 233 4.22 -4.75 -11.49
N PRO A 234 3.76 -5.09 -12.70
CA PRO A 234 3.91 -4.22 -13.87
C PRO A 234 3.20 -2.86 -13.70
N LEU A 235 3.66 -1.83 -14.42
CA LEU A 235 3.03 -0.50 -14.39
C LEU A 235 1.56 -0.54 -14.85
N CYS A 236 1.23 -1.38 -15.84
CA CYS A 236 -0.15 -1.55 -16.30
C CYS A 236 -1.07 -2.08 -15.19
N ASP A 237 -0.57 -2.98 -14.35
CA ASP A 237 -1.32 -3.54 -13.22
C ASP A 237 -1.50 -2.48 -12.12
N GLN A 238 -0.45 -1.71 -11.81
CA GLN A 238 -0.55 -0.58 -10.88
C GLN A 238 -1.58 0.45 -11.36
N HIS A 239 -1.57 0.79 -12.65
CA HIS A 239 -2.57 1.68 -13.24
C HIS A 239 -3.98 1.08 -13.14
N ARG A 240 -4.12 -0.19 -13.50
CA ARG A 240 -5.40 -0.91 -13.45
C ARG A 240 -5.99 -0.95 -12.04
N LEU A 241 -5.16 -1.16 -11.03
CA LEU A 241 -5.56 -1.11 -9.62
C LEU A 241 -6.23 0.23 -9.28
N TYR A 242 -5.62 1.36 -9.66
CA TYR A 242 -6.17 2.67 -9.34
C TYR A 242 -7.40 3.03 -10.19
N GLU A 243 -7.48 2.60 -11.44
CA GLU A 243 -8.71 2.73 -12.25
C GLU A 243 -9.87 1.99 -11.58
N LEU A 244 -9.64 0.75 -11.14
CA LEU A 244 -10.62 -0.05 -10.40
C LEU A 244 -10.99 0.60 -9.08
N PHE A 245 -10.04 1.22 -8.38
CA PHE A 245 -10.36 1.99 -7.18
C PHE A 245 -11.32 3.13 -7.46
N ALA A 246 -11.10 3.87 -8.55
CA ALA A 246 -11.99 4.95 -8.93
C ALA A 246 -13.38 4.43 -9.35
N ASP A 247 -13.44 3.36 -10.14
CA ASP A 247 -14.69 2.78 -10.65
C ASP A 247 -15.55 2.11 -9.56
N TYR A 248 -14.92 1.51 -8.55
CA TYR A 248 -15.64 0.82 -7.48
C TYR A 248 -15.87 1.67 -6.24
N PHE A 249 -14.99 2.64 -5.93
CA PHE A 249 -15.05 3.37 -4.65
C PHE A 249 -15.20 4.89 -4.75
N LEU A 250 -14.92 5.50 -5.91
CA LEU A 250 -14.88 6.96 -6.05
C LEU A 250 -15.86 7.47 -7.12
N GLU A 251 -16.94 6.74 -7.36
CA GLU A 251 -17.92 7.07 -8.39
C GLU A 251 -18.51 8.47 -8.23
N ASN A 252 -18.74 9.12 -9.36
CA ASN A 252 -19.33 10.46 -9.44
C ASN A 252 -18.56 11.52 -8.64
N THR A 253 -17.24 11.38 -8.48
CA THR A 253 -16.38 12.37 -7.83
C THR A 253 -15.31 12.91 -8.78
N HIS A 254 -14.81 14.11 -8.49
CA HIS A 254 -13.57 14.60 -9.09
C HIS A 254 -12.38 13.84 -8.51
N ILE A 255 -11.46 13.36 -9.36
CA ILE A 255 -10.31 12.58 -8.90
C ILE A 255 -9.09 13.47 -8.73
N ALA A 256 -8.65 13.61 -7.48
CA ALA A 256 -7.33 14.12 -7.12
C ALA A 256 -6.39 12.95 -6.84
N ILE A 257 -5.12 13.09 -7.20
CA ILE A 257 -4.12 12.03 -7.08
C ILE A 257 -2.89 12.60 -6.40
N LYS A 258 -2.46 11.95 -5.34
CA LYS A 258 -1.17 12.20 -4.70
C LYS A 258 -0.20 11.07 -5.07
N PRO A 259 0.73 11.32 -6.00
CA PRO A 259 1.77 10.35 -6.30
C PRO A 259 2.67 10.11 -5.08
N HIS A 260 3.10 8.87 -4.88
CA HIS A 260 4.22 8.56 -4.00
C HIS A 260 5.48 9.29 -4.50
N PRO A 261 6.36 9.82 -3.63
CA PRO A 261 7.58 10.49 -4.06
C PRO A 261 8.45 9.64 -5.00
N ASP A 262 8.56 8.34 -4.70
CA ASP A 262 9.32 7.36 -5.50
C ASP A 262 8.57 6.76 -6.70
N ASP A 263 7.34 7.18 -7.01
CA ASP A 263 6.55 6.65 -8.12
C ASP A 263 6.81 7.41 -9.43
N ILE A 264 8.05 7.29 -9.91
CA ILE A 264 8.56 8.00 -11.09
C ILE A 264 7.81 7.61 -12.37
N ALA A 265 7.27 6.40 -12.43
CA ALA A 265 6.59 5.86 -13.61
C ALA A 265 5.09 6.17 -13.66
N GLY A 266 4.50 6.66 -12.56
CA GLY A 266 3.07 6.88 -12.41
C GLY A 266 2.53 7.99 -13.33
N ARG A 267 2.10 7.61 -14.53
CA ARG A 267 1.55 8.54 -15.54
C ARG A 267 0.03 8.68 -15.38
N TYR A 268 -0.39 9.23 -14.26
CA TYR A 268 -1.79 9.24 -13.84
C TYR A 268 -2.76 10.02 -14.74
N LYS A 269 -2.26 11.01 -15.49
CA LYS A 269 -3.08 11.73 -16.49
C LYS A 269 -3.43 10.85 -17.70
N ASP A 270 -2.63 9.83 -18.00
CA ASP A 270 -2.91 8.94 -19.12
C ASP A 270 -4.13 8.05 -18.85
N ILE A 271 -4.35 7.68 -17.58
CA ILE A 271 -5.43 6.76 -17.19
C ILE A 271 -6.68 7.48 -16.67
N PHE A 272 -6.53 8.63 -16.01
CA PHE A 272 -7.67 9.42 -15.52
C PHE A 272 -8.04 10.60 -16.42
N GLY A 273 -7.30 10.79 -17.52
CA GLY A 273 -7.46 11.91 -18.44
C GLY A 273 -7.06 13.27 -17.85
N ASN A 274 -7.23 14.32 -18.67
CA ASN A 274 -6.88 15.70 -18.26
C ASN A 274 -7.84 16.30 -17.21
N SER A 275 -8.96 15.64 -16.93
CA SER A 275 -9.91 16.07 -15.90
C SER A 275 -9.45 15.77 -14.49
N CYS A 276 -8.43 14.94 -14.26
CA CYS A 276 -7.93 14.68 -12.91
C CYS A 276 -6.95 15.76 -12.43
N THR A 277 -6.84 15.93 -11.10
CA THR A 277 -5.84 16.79 -10.49
C THR A 277 -4.70 15.94 -9.94
N VAL A 278 -3.53 16.00 -10.58
CA VAL A 278 -2.32 15.35 -10.06
C VAL A 278 -1.55 16.35 -9.21
N LEU A 279 -1.41 16.05 -7.92
CA LEU A 279 -0.65 16.85 -6.96
C LEU A 279 0.86 16.67 -7.19
N PRO A 280 1.69 17.64 -6.75
CA PRO A 280 3.14 17.52 -6.87
C PRO A 280 3.66 16.25 -6.17
N PHE A 281 4.49 15.46 -6.86
CA PHE A 281 4.97 14.18 -6.33
C PHE A 281 5.87 14.36 -5.10
N ALA A 282 6.73 15.39 -5.07
CA ALA A 282 7.58 15.68 -3.91
C ALA A 282 6.87 16.50 -2.82
N MET A 283 5.56 16.68 -2.87
CA MET A 283 4.83 17.24 -1.73
C MET A 283 4.72 16.19 -0.61
N PRO A 284 5.08 16.49 0.64
CA PRO A 284 4.75 15.64 1.79
C PRO A 284 3.25 15.44 1.97
N SER A 285 2.83 14.32 2.55
CA SER A 285 1.40 14.02 2.79
C SER A 285 0.82 14.89 3.90
N GLU A 286 1.66 15.39 4.81
CA GLU A 286 1.31 16.31 5.89
C GLU A 286 0.79 17.66 5.36
N LEU A 287 1.08 17.99 4.10
CA LEU A 287 0.56 19.21 3.45
C LEU A 287 -0.83 19.03 2.83
N LEU A 288 -1.33 17.79 2.70
CA LEU A 288 -2.65 17.52 2.10
C LEU A 288 -3.78 18.36 2.69
N PRO A 289 -3.89 18.57 4.02
CA PRO A 289 -4.96 19.40 4.59
C PRO A 289 -5.00 20.85 4.10
N TYR A 290 -3.87 21.38 3.63
CA TYR A 290 -3.73 22.77 3.23
C TYR A 290 -3.78 22.96 1.71
N VAL A 291 -3.78 21.87 0.96
CA VAL A 291 -3.83 21.88 -0.52
C VAL A 291 -5.26 22.03 -1.02
N PHE A 292 -6.24 21.65 -0.22
CA PHE A 292 -7.66 21.63 -0.59
C PHE A 292 -8.40 22.72 0.17
N ASP A 293 -9.40 23.35 -0.46
CA ASP A 293 -10.22 24.39 0.18
C ASP A 293 -11.35 23.84 1.08
N GLY A 294 -11.26 22.56 1.45
CA GLY A 294 -12.27 21.85 2.22
C GLY A 294 -11.87 20.39 2.44
N ARG A 295 -12.81 19.60 2.98
CA ARG A 295 -12.63 18.16 3.19
C ARG A 295 -12.69 17.39 1.87
N VAL A 296 -11.92 16.32 1.80
CA VAL A 296 -12.03 15.32 0.73
C VAL A 296 -13.14 14.33 1.08
N LYS A 297 -13.98 13.97 0.11
CA LYS A 297 -15.09 13.03 0.33
C LYS A 297 -14.57 11.64 0.70
N THR A 298 -13.76 11.06 -0.18
CA THR A 298 -13.12 9.76 0.05
C THR A 298 -11.64 9.83 -0.28
N ALA A 299 -10.79 9.44 0.65
CA ALA A 299 -9.38 9.16 0.38
C ALA A 299 -9.18 7.65 0.31
N ILE A 300 -8.44 7.15 -0.69
CA ILE A 300 -8.15 5.73 -0.87
C ILE A 300 -6.66 5.47 -1.05
N ALA A 301 -6.15 4.41 -0.42
CA ALA A 301 -4.79 3.91 -0.58
C ALA A 301 -4.81 2.38 -0.69
N ALA A 302 -3.95 1.82 -1.54
CA ALA A 302 -3.77 0.36 -1.61
C ALA A 302 -3.22 -0.17 -0.28
N TYR A 303 -2.17 0.47 0.21
CA TYR A 303 -1.68 0.37 1.58
C TYR A 303 -0.80 1.60 1.80
N SER A 304 -0.88 2.26 2.94
CA SER A 304 -0.02 3.42 3.22
C SER A 304 0.02 3.74 4.71
N THR A 305 1.19 4.05 5.25
CA THR A 305 1.31 4.55 6.62
C THR A 305 0.87 6.01 6.75
N ALA A 306 0.89 6.78 5.65
CA ALA A 306 0.52 8.19 5.63
C ALA A 306 -0.98 8.42 5.94
N VAL A 307 -1.84 7.42 5.75
CA VAL A 307 -3.29 7.54 6.03
C VAL A 307 -3.60 7.77 7.50
N LYS A 308 -2.72 7.35 8.42
CA LYS A 308 -2.91 7.49 9.87
C LYS A 308 -3.09 8.96 10.30
N ASN A 309 -2.47 9.88 9.58
CA ASN A 309 -2.53 11.32 9.88
C ASN A 309 -3.62 12.06 9.08
N LEU A 310 -4.39 11.37 8.23
CA LEU A 310 -5.37 11.98 7.31
C LEU A 310 -6.83 11.85 7.76
N GLY A 311 -7.13 11.20 8.90
CA GLY A 311 -8.50 10.99 9.37
C GLY A 311 -9.30 12.28 9.58
N ASN A 312 -8.64 13.37 9.97
CA ASN A 312 -9.29 14.67 10.15
C ASN A 312 -9.51 15.44 8.84
N PHE A 313 -8.98 14.94 7.71
CA PHE A 313 -8.96 15.64 6.42
C PHE A 313 -9.99 15.10 5.41
N CYS A 314 -10.48 13.87 5.59
CA CYS A 314 -11.45 13.26 4.68
C CYS A 314 -12.70 12.73 5.40
N ASP A 315 -13.84 12.68 4.72
CA ASP A 315 -15.10 12.15 5.30
C ASP A 315 -15.05 10.63 5.42
N ARG A 316 -14.36 9.97 4.49
CA ARG A 316 -14.09 8.53 4.51
C ARG A 316 -12.65 8.24 4.07
N MET A 317 -11.98 7.36 4.80
CA MET A 317 -10.68 6.80 4.43
C MET A 317 -10.83 5.31 4.12
N ILE A 318 -10.32 4.89 2.97
CA ILE A 318 -10.22 3.49 2.55
C ILE A 318 -8.73 3.15 2.47
N CYS A 319 -8.27 2.24 3.31
CA CYS A 319 -6.90 1.73 3.25
C CYS A 319 -6.94 0.21 3.33
N PHE A 320 -6.54 -0.46 2.26
CA PHE A 320 -6.40 -1.91 2.27
C PHE A 320 -5.05 -2.33 2.87
N ASP A 321 -4.81 -3.64 2.90
CA ASP A 321 -3.53 -4.24 3.22
C ASP A 321 -2.86 -4.83 1.97
N ASN A 322 -1.72 -5.48 2.15
CA ASN A 322 -0.91 -6.02 1.06
C ASN A 322 -1.65 -7.04 0.17
N ARG A 323 -2.71 -7.70 0.64
CA ARG A 323 -3.47 -8.68 -0.15
C ARG A 323 -4.15 -8.05 -1.37
N ILE A 324 -4.46 -6.74 -1.30
CA ILE A 324 -5.06 -6.02 -2.43
C ILE A 324 -4.19 -6.05 -3.69
N MET A 325 -2.87 -6.22 -3.54
CA MET A 325 -1.93 -6.31 -4.67
C MET A 325 -2.17 -7.55 -5.54
N ASP A 326 -2.87 -8.54 -5.02
CA ASP A 326 -3.29 -9.74 -5.75
C ASP A 326 -4.79 -9.75 -6.00
N ASP A 327 -5.59 -9.44 -4.99
CA ASP A 327 -7.05 -9.59 -5.02
C ASP A 327 -7.76 -8.59 -5.94
N PHE A 328 -7.11 -7.47 -6.29
CA PHE A 328 -7.71 -6.52 -7.24
C PHE A 328 -7.99 -7.14 -8.61
N ARG A 329 -7.25 -8.19 -8.99
CA ARG A 329 -7.47 -8.95 -10.23
C ARG A 329 -8.80 -9.71 -10.22
N HIS A 330 -9.35 -9.95 -9.04
CA HIS A 330 -10.61 -10.66 -8.83
C HIS A 330 -11.73 -9.74 -8.34
N ILE A 331 -11.53 -8.41 -8.34
CA ILE A 331 -12.48 -7.45 -7.76
C ILE A 331 -13.90 -7.56 -8.36
N HIS A 332 -14.02 -7.96 -9.63
CA HIS A 332 -15.31 -8.18 -10.27
C HIS A 332 -16.10 -9.32 -9.59
N ARG A 333 -15.43 -10.37 -9.12
CA ARG A 333 -16.03 -11.50 -8.39
C ARG A 333 -16.42 -11.11 -6.97
N TYR A 334 -15.55 -10.37 -6.28
CA TYR A 334 -15.87 -9.79 -4.97
C TYR A 334 -17.11 -8.89 -5.05
N TYR A 335 -17.16 -8.02 -6.05
CA TYR A 335 -18.32 -7.17 -6.31
C TYR A 335 -19.59 -7.98 -6.60
N ALA A 336 -19.50 -8.98 -7.49
CA ALA A 336 -20.63 -9.85 -7.81
C ALA A 336 -21.14 -10.61 -6.57
N ALA A 337 -20.24 -11.07 -5.70
CA ALA A 337 -20.59 -11.75 -4.46
C ALA A 337 -21.33 -10.82 -3.49
N VAL A 338 -20.85 -9.58 -3.30
CA VAL A 338 -21.53 -8.56 -2.47
C VAL A 338 -22.91 -8.22 -3.02
N LYS A 339 -23.04 -8.03 -4.34
CA LYS A 339 -24.32 -7.73 -4.98
C LYS A 339 -25.32 -8.87 -4.85
N LEU A 340 -24.86 -10.10 -5.04
CA LEU A 340 -25.70 -11.28 -4.87
C LEU A 340 -26.12 -11.44 -3.40
N ALA A 341 -25.19 -11.27 -2.45
CA ALA A 341 -25.48 -11.32 -1.02
C ALA A 341 -26.55 -10.30 -0.60
N LYS A 342 -26.44 -9.06 -1.08
CA LYS A 342 -27.44 -8.00 -0.90
C LYS A 342 -28.78 -8.39 -1.50
N TYR A 343 -28.79 -8.91 -2.74
CA TYR A 343 -30.00 -9.33 -3.43
C TYR A 343 -30.72 -10.49 -2.72
N LEU A 344 -29.95 -11.39 -2.10
CA LEU A 344 -30.48 -12.49 -1.27
C LEU A 344 -30.95 -12.03 0.12
N GLY A 345 -30.77 -10.75 0.47
CA GLY A 345 -31.29 -10.12 1.68
C GLY A 345 -30.49 -10.40 2.95
N LYS A 346 -29.17 -10.63 2.86
CA LYS A 346 -28.32 -10.87 4.04
C LYS A 346 -27.65 -9.58 4.53
N ASN A 347 -28.03 -9.13 5.73
CA ASN A 347 -27.62 -7.84 6.31
C ASN A 347 -27.03 -7.95 7.74
N ASP A 348 -26.49 -9.11 8.15
CA ASP A 348 -25.85 -9.22 9.48
C ASP A 348 -24.36 -9.51 9.30
N SER A 349 -23.96 -10.79 9.33
CA SER A 349 -22.57 -11.22 9.17
C SER A 349 -22.43 -12.30 8.11
N ILE A 350 -21.31 -12.30 7.38
CA ILE A 350 -20.91 -13.33 6.43
C ILE A 350 -19.48 -13.77 6.79
N VAL A 351 -19.22 -15.07 6.84
CA VAL A 351 -17.86 -15.59 7.05
C VAL A 351 -17.14 -15.67 5.71
N THR A 352 -15.85 -15.35 5.66
CA THR A 352 -15.06 -15.43 4.43
C THR A 352 -13.63 -15.84 4.70
N ASN A 353 -13.02 -16.58 3.76
CA ASN A 353 -11.57 -16.76 3.70
C ASN A 353 -10.92 -15.93 2.58
N GLY A 354 -11.71 -15.11 1.88
CA GLY A 354 -11.22 -14.12 0.92
C GLY A 354 -10.82 -12.82 1.59
N ASN A 355 -10.68 -11.76 0.81
CA ASN A 355 -10.34 -10.43 1.32
C ASN A 355 -11.55 -9.74 1.97
N GLU A 356 -11.66 -9.86 3.29
CA GLU A 356 -12.74 -9.28 4.08
C GLU A 356 -12.79 -7.75 3.99
N LEU A 357 -11.63 -7.08 3.96
CA LEU A 357 -11.57 -5.62 3.83
C LEU A 357 -12.12 -5.16 2.47
N LEU A 358 -11.81 -5.88 1.38
CA LEU A 358 -12.35 -5.60 0.06
C LEU A 358 -13.87 -5.81 0.03
N LEU A 359 -14.36 -6.90 0.61
CA LEU A 359 -15.81 -7.18 0.71
C LEU A 359 -16.54 -6.11 1.51
N GLU A 360 -16.00 -5.69 2.65
CA GLU A 360 -16.56 -4.63 3.48
C GLU A 360 -16.66 -3.30 2.73
N GLU A 361 -15.60 -2.89 2.04
CA GLU A 361 -15.61 -1.59 1.34
C GLU A 361 -16.54 -1.58 0.13
N LEU A 362 -16.66 -2.71 -0.57
CA LEU A 362 -17.66 -2.89 -1.63
C LEU A 362 -19.08 -2.87 -1.06
N ALA A 363 -19.32 -3.55 0.06
CA ALA A 363 -20.62 -3.57 0.73
C ALA A 363 -21.05 -2.17 1.23
N LYS A 364 -20.12 -1.41 1.83
CA LYS A 364 -20.36 -0.03 2.30
C LYS A 364 -20.77 0.91 1.16
N ASN A 365 -20.20 0.75 -0.04
CA ASN A 365 -20.59 1.55 -1.21
C ASN A 365 -21.99 1.26 -1.72
N ASP A 366 -22.50 0.07 -1.39
CA ASP A 366 -23.81 -0.39 -1.77
C ASP A 366 -24.81 -0.31 -0.62
N ASP A 367 -24.56 0.48 0.42
CA ASP A 367 -25.41 0.60 1.61
C ASP A 367 -25.77 -0.77 2.25
N LEU A 368 -24.92 -1.78 2.04
CA LEU A 368 -25.08 -3.09 2.65
C LEU A 368 -24.41 -3.08 4.02
N GLN A 369 -25.23 -3.10 5.07
CA GLN A 369 -24.76 -3.17 6.46
C GLN A 369 -24.43 -4.62 6.84
N THR A 370 -23.36 -5.17 6.25
CA THR A 370 -22.92 -6.54 6.53
C THR A 370 -21.48 -6.58 7.02
N GLU A 371 -21.25 -7.27 8.12
CA GLU A 371 -19.91 -7.55 8.67
C GLU A 371 -19.31 -8.78 7.97
N PHE A 372 -18.05 -8.68 7.53
CA PHE A 372 -17.32 -9.81 6.95
C PHE A 372 -16.29 -10.30 7.95
N ARG A 373 -16.43 -11.55 8.41
CA ARG A 373 -15.54 -12.15 9.39
C ARG A 373 -14.56 -13.08 8.69
N PHE A 374 -13.27 -12.79 8.78
CA PHE A 374 -12.24 -13.65 8.22
C PHE A 374 -12.10 -14.96 9.02
N SER A 375 -12.17 -16.11 8.33
CA SER A 375 -11.77 -17.41 8.90
C SER A 375 -11.26 -18.36 7.81
N ASN A 376 -10.16 -19.05 8.13
CA ASN A 376 -9.65 -20.17 7.34
C ASN A 376 -10.16 -21.53 7.86
N GLU A 377 -10.97 -21.54 8.92
CA GLU A 377 -11.54 -22.74 9.53
C GLU A 377 -12.95 -22.99 9.01
N ILE A 378 -13.12 -24.12 8.31
CA ILE A 378 -14.39 -24.56 7.74
C ILE A 378 -15.49 -24.69 8.82
N SER A 379 -15.10 -25.05 10.06
CA SER A 379 -16.02 -25.18 11.20
C SER A 379 -16.68 -23.88 11.63
N ASP A 380 -16.11 -22.73 11.27
CA ASP A 380 -16.61 -21.42 11.68
C ASP A 380 -17.74 -20.94 10.76
N PHE A 381 -18.01 -21.64 9.65
CA PHE A 381 -19.02 -21.26 8.70
C PHE A 381 -20.42 -21.57 9.25
N ASP A 382 -21.13 -20.51 9.63
CA ASP A 382 -22.41 -20.55 10.36
C ASP A 382 -23.64 -20.45 9.44
N GLY A 383 -23.48 -20.82 8.18
CA GLY A 383 -24.55 -20.91 7.18
C GLY A 383 -24.54 -19.82 6.10
N TYR A 384 -23.75 -18.75 6.26
CA TYR A 384 -23.54 -17.75 5.21
C TYR A 384 -22.06 -17.51 4.99
N ALA A 385 -21.55 -17.84 3.81
CA ALA A 385 -20.13 -17.68 3.52
C ALA A 385 -19.84 -17.17 2.11
N ILE A 386 -18.74 -16.42 1.97
CA ILE A 386 -18.10 -16.14 0.68
C ILE A 386 -16.73 -16.81 0.70
N VAL A 387 -16.49 -17.75 -0.20
CA VAL A 387 -15.34 -18.64 -0.16
C VAL A 387 -14.44 -18.41 -1.37
N SER A 388 -13.19 -18.04 -1.12
CA SER A 388 -12.09 -18.09 -2.09
C SER A 388 -11.58 -19.53 -2.21
N ASP A 389 -11.28 -19.97 -3.43
CA ASP A 389 -10.72 -21.30 -3.68
C ASP A 389 -9.25 -21.45 -3.26
N ARG A 390 -8.58 -20.37 -2.85
CA ARG A 390 -7.29 -20.41 -2.15
C ARG A 390 -7.35 -21.12 -0.79
N LEU A 391 -8.55 -21.42 -0.28
CA LEU A 391 -8.73 -22.29 0.89
C LEU A 391 -8.04 -23.66 0.72
N CYS A 392 -7.91 -24.14 -0.52
CA CYS A 392 -7.28 -25.42 -0.85
C CYS A 392 -5.75 -25.42 -0.76
N GLU A 393 -5.08 -24.28 -0.58
CA GLU A 393 -3.61 -24.28 -0.36
C GLU A 393 -3.21 -25.13 0.86
N ASN A 394 -4.10 -25.23 1.85
CA ASN A 394 -3.87 -25.97 3.09
C ASN A 394 -4.87 -27.11 3.35
N ARG A 395 -5.80 -27.39 2.42
CA ARG A 395 -6.92 -28.33 2.62
C ARG A 395 -7.23 -29.11 1.37
N LYS A 396 -7.86 -30.28 1.54
CA LYS A 396 -8.31 -31.06 0.39
C LYS A 396 -9.73 -30.69 -0.02
N ILE A 397 -10.07 -30.90 -1.29
CA ILE A 397 -11.40 -30.59 -1.84
C ILE A 397 -12.48 -31.40 -1.13
N GLU A 398 -12.18 -32.62 -0.69
CA GLU A 398 -13.12 -33.47 0.05
C GLU A 398 -13.60 -32.82 1.35
N ASP A 399 -12.74 -32.02 2.01
CA ASP A 399 -13.10 -31.30 3.24
C ASP A 399 -14.17 -30.23 2.97
N ILE A 400 -14.11 -29.59 1.79
CA ILE A 400 -15.05 -28.56 1.35
C ILE A 400 -16.36 -29.18 0.87
N SER A 401 -16.30 -30.29 0.14
CA SER A 401 -17.51 -31.06 -0.22
C SER A 401 -18.22 -31.62 1.01
N ALA A 402 -17.47 -32.02 2.04
CA ALA A 402 -18.02 -32.43 3.32
C ALA A 402 -18.74 -31.28 4.05
N LEU A 403 -18.18 -30.06 4.01
CA LEU A 403 -18.85 -28.85 4.52
C LEU A 403 -20.20 -28.61 3.83
N ILE A 404 -20.23 -28.65 2.50
CA ILE A 404 -21.44 -28.48 1.69
C ILE A 404 -22.51 -29.52 2.09
N SER A 405 -22.06 -30.75 2.36
CA SER A 405 -22.90 -31.89 2.74
C SER A 405 -23.30 -31.89 4.23
N SER A 406 -22.70 -31.02 5.06
CA SER A 406 -22.97 -30.96 6.49
C SER A 406 -24.34 -30.33 6.78
N LYS A 407 -25.08 -30.89 7.74
CA LYS A 407 -26.41 -30.41 8.16
C LYS A 407 -26.40 -29.04 8.86
N GLN A 408 -25.23 -28.40 9.00
CA GLN A 408 -25.07 -27.10 9.64
C GLN A 408 -25.41 -25.92 8.71
N ASN A 409 -25.49 -26.15 7.39
CA ASN A 409 -25.60 -25.07 6.41
C ASN A 409 -27.05 -24.74 6.01
N ARG A 410 -27.76 -23.95 6.84
CA ARG A 410 -29.15 -23.52 6.57
C ARG A 410 -29.27 -22.29 5.64
N GLY A 411 -28.16 -21.68 5.23
CA GLY A 411 -28.16 -20.47 4.39
C GLY A 411 -27.63 -20.72 2.99
N TRP A 412 -26.60 -19.98 2.59
CA TRP A 412 -25.97 -20.09 1.28
C TRP A 412 -24.45 -19.86 1.35
N ILE A 413 -23.73 -20.42 0.38
CA ILE A 413 -22.30 -20.19 0.18
C ILE A 413 -22.09 -19.62 -1.22
N ILE A 414 -21.34 -18.54 -1.35
CA ILE A 414 -20.86 -18.01 -2.63
C ILE A 414 -19.40 -18.38 -2.80
N PHE A 415 -19.07 -19.13 -3.85
CA PHE A 415 -17.70 -19.47 -4.21
C PHE A 415 -17.19 -18.47 -5.26
N LEU A 416 -16.08 -17.78 -4.95
CA LEU A 416 -15.46 -16.79 -5.85
C LEU A 416 -14.73 -17.45 -7.04
N ASN A 417 -14.27 -18.69 -6.86
CA ASN A 417 -13.61 -19.51 -7.89
C ASN A 417 -12.39 -18.85 -8.56
N GLU A 418 -11.65 -18.00 -7.83
CA GLU A 418 -10.55 -17.13 -8.29
C GLU A 418 -9.55 -17.87 -9.18
N GLU A 419 -9.11 -19.03 -8.70
CA GLU A 419 -8.13 -19.91 -9.34
C GLU A 419 -8.76 -20.98 -10.25
N GLN A 420 -10.09 -20.90 -10.46
CA GLN A 420 -10.87 -21.85 -11.24
C GLN A 420 -10.71 -23.30 -10.75
N LEU A 421 -10.59 -23.49 -9.43
CA LEU A 421 -10.41 -24.81 -8.85
C LEU A 421 -11.73 -25.57 -8.68
N HIS A 422 -12.88 -24.89 -8.78
CA HIS A 422 -14.22 -25.49 -8.64
C HIS A 422 -14.35 -26.33 -7.36
N ILE A 423 -13.91 -25.77 -6.22
CA ILE A 423 -13.82 -26.44 -4.91
C ILE A 423 -15.15 -26.90 -4.33
N TYR A 424 -16.27 -26.45 -4.91
CA TYR A 424 -17.62 -26.83 -4.51
C TYR A 424 -18.02 -28.25 -4.95
N PHE A 425 -17.19 -28.94 -5.72
CA PHE A 425 -17.47 -30.29 -6.21
C PHE A 425 -16.20 -31.17 -6.23
N ASP A 426 -16.27 -32.31 -5.57
CA ASP A 426 -15.19 -33.32 -5.51
C ASP A 426 -15.26 -34.40 -6.60
N GLY A 427 -16.29 -34.40 -7.46
CA GLY A 427 -16.47 -35.45 -8.47
C GLY A 427 -17.46 -36.55 -8.08
N THR A 428 -17.87 -36.65 -6.81
CA THR A 428 -18.57 -37.82 -6.28
C THR A 428 -20.07 -37.59 -6.07
N ASP A 429 -20.47 -36.48 -5.44
CA ASP A 429 -21.89 -36.20 -5.16
C ASP A 429 -22.54 -35.32 -6.22
N LYS A 430 -23.14 -35.97 -7.23
CA LYS A 430 -23.89 -35.28 -8.30
C LYS A 430 -25.11 -34.52 -7.79
N LYS A 431 -25.61 -34.77 -6.58
CA LYS A 431 -26.78 -34.04 -6.04
C LYS A 431 -26.46 -32.57 -5.77
N VAL A 432 -25.19 -32.23 -5.56
CA VAL A 432 -24.74 -30.84 -5.34
C VAL A 432 -25.11 -29.93 -6.51
N PHE A 433 -25.08 -30.44 -7.76
CA PHE A 433 -25.39 -29.64 -8.95
C PHE A 433 -26.82 -29.08 -8.95
N SER A 434 -27.77 -29.81 -8.36
CA SER A 434 -29.16 -29.31 -8.23
C SER A 434 -29.27 -28.10 -7.30
N LYS A 435 -28.28 -27.92 -6.42
CA LYS A 435 -28.20 -26.90 -5.37
C LYS A 435 -27.20 -25.79 -5.69
N ILE A 436 -26.60 -25.81 -6.88
CA ILE A 436 -25.64 -24.79 -7.31
C ILE A 436 -26.27 -23.93 -8.41
N ARG A 437 -26.02 -22.62 -8.36
CA ARG A 437 -26.32 -21.67 -9.43
C ARG A 437 -25.08 -20.86 -9.80
N PRO A 438 -24.61 -20.93 -11.05
CA PRO A 438 -23.59 -20.01 -11.52
C PRO A 438 -24.18 -18.62 -11.72
N ILE A 439 -23.39 -17.62 -11.39
CA ILE A 439 -23.61 -16.22 -11.74
C ILE A 439 -22.46 -15.81 -12.64
N PHE A 440 -22.79 -15.48 -13.88
CA PHE A 440 -21.81 -15.04 -14.87
C PHE A 440 -21.53 -13.57 -14.70
N ILE A 441 -20.27 -13.22 -14.96
CA ILE A 441 -19.73 -11.87 -14.95
C ILE A 441 -19.19 -11.63 -16.36
N GLU A 442 -19.99 -11.02 -17.22
CA GLU A 442 -19.53 -10.60 -18.54
C GLU A 442 -18.83 -9.25 -18.43
N ILE A 443 -17.54 -9.23 -18.76
CA ILE A 443 -16.70 -8.03 -18.77
C ILE A 443 -16.53 -7.62 -20.22
N LYS A 444 -17.31 -6.62 -20.63
CA LYS A 444 -17.36 -6.10 -22.00
C LYS A 444 -16.44 -4.90 -22.13
N GLY A 445 -15.26 -5.11 -22.69
CA GLY A 445 -14.36 -4.03 -23.12
C GLY A 445 -14.59 -3.64 -24.58
N THR A 446 -13.80 -2.67 -25.07
CA THR A 446 -13.88 -2.19 -26.46
C THR A 446 -13.45 -3.22 -27.50
N GLU A 447 -12.48 -4.08 -27.18
CA GLU A 447 -11.92 -5.06 -28.13
C GLU A 447 -12.19 -6.52 -27.78
N LYS A 448 -12.42 -6.81 -26.49
CA LYS A 448 -12.57 -8.18 -25.99
C LYS A 448 -13.67 -8.26 -24.94
N THR A 449 -14.43 -9.33 -25.01
CA THR A 449 -15.32 -9.75 -23.94
C THR A 449 -14.63 -10.89 -23.19
N HIS A 450 -14.49 -10.73 -21.88
CA HIS A 450 -14.06 -11.79 -20.98
C HIS A 450 -15.27 -12.21 -20.13
N GLN A 451 -15.31 -13.49 -19.74
CA GLN A 451 -16.36 -14.00 -18.87
C GLN A 451 -15.71 -14.65 -17.65
N GLU A 452 -16.18 -14.26 -16.48
CA GLU A 452 -15.87 -14.89 -15.21
C GLU A 452 -17.15 -15.47 -14.61
N VAL A 453 -17.01 -16.30 -13.57
CA VAL A 453 -18.14 -16.96 -12.92
C VAL A 453 -17.89 -17.11 -11.42
N ILE A 454 -18.92 -16.82 -10.63
CA ILE A 454 -19.02 -17.21 -9.22
C ILE A 454 -20.17 -18.22 -9.07
N TYR A 455 -20.16 -19.00 -8.00
CA TYR A 455 -21.15 -20.05 -7.79
C TYR A 455 -21.87 -19.88 -6.46
N LEU A 456 -23.19 -19.85 -6.47
CA LEU A 456 -24.01 -19.92 -5.27
C LEU A 456 -24.37 -21.38 -4.99
N TYR A 457 -24.09 -21.86 -3.79
CA TYR A 457 -24.67 -23.09 -3.23
C TYR A 457 -25.75 -22.74 -2.20
N SER A 458 -26.90 -23.39 -2.25
CA SER A 458 -27.90 -23.32 -1.17
C SER A 458 -28.82 -24.54 -1.17
N GLU A 459 -29.24 -24.97 0.01
CA GLU A 459 -30.38 -25.90 0.15
C GLU A 459 -31.74 -25.19 0.10
N ASN A 460 -31.75 -23.86 0.21
CA ASN A 460 -32.96 -23.06 0.18
C ASN A 460 -33.40 -22.79 -1.26
N LYS A 461 -34.49 -23.44 -1.68
CA LYS A 461 -35.07 -23.27 -3.03
C LYS A 461 -35.35 -21.81 -3.38
N LYS A 462 -35.85 -21.01 -2.44
CA LYS A 462 -36.12 -19.58 -2.67
C LYS A 462 -34.84 -18.80 -2.95
N ALA A 463 -33.74 -19.13 -2.28
CA ALA A 463 -32.45 -18.49 -2.55
C ALA A 463 -31.94 -18.84 -3.95
N LEU A 464 -32.10 -20.10 -4.38
CA LEU A 464 -31.74 -20.54 -5.73
C LEU A 464 -32.61 -19.86 -6.80
N GLU A 465 -33.93 -19.80 -6.61
CA GLU A 465 -34.86 -19.10 -7.51
C GLU A 465 -34.56 -17.61 -7.59
N ASN A 466 -34.25 -16.96 -6.47
CA ASN A 466 -33.82 -15.57 -6.46
C ASN A 466 -32.53 -15.39 -7.28
N ALA A 467 -31.53 -16.25 -7.07
CA ALA A 467 -30.27 -16.20 -7.79
C ALA A 467 -30.44 -16.40 -9.31
N GLU A 468 -31.35 -17.29 -9.74
CA GLU A 468 -31.70 -17.47 -11.16
C GLU A 468 -32.26 -16.18 -11.80
N ASN A 469 -32.93 -15.35 -11.02
CA ASN A 469 -33.49 -14.08 -11.48
C ASN A 469 -32.56 -12.87 -11.24
N PHE A 470 -31.36 -13.09 -10.70
CA PHE A 470 -30.40 -12.03 -10.45
C PHE A 470 -29.80 -11.52 -11.75
N SER A 471 -29.90 -10.21 -11.97
CA SER A 471 -29.20 -9.52 -13.04
C SER A 471 -28.85 -8.09 -12.63
N LEU A 472 -27.71 -7.59 -13.10
CA LEU A 472 -27.22 -6.25 -12.81
C LEU A 472 -26.21 -5.82 -13.87
N THR A 473 -26.27 -4.58 -14.30
CA THR A 473 -25.23 -3.96 -15.14
C THR A 473 -24.53 -2.85 -14.36
N LYS A 474 -23.20 -2.76 -14.47
CA LYS A 474 -22.40 -1.63 -13.97
C LYS A 474 -21.42 -1.17 -15.05
N GLU A 475 -21.46 0.12 -15.35
CA GLU A 475 -20.47 0.76 -16.21
C GLU A 475 -19.26 1.20 -15.37
N LEU A 476 -18.06 0.81 -15.80
CA LEU A 476 -16.81 1.20 -15.17
C LEU A 476 -16.10 2.21 -16.08
N LYS A 477 -16.25 3.49 -15.72
CA LYS A 477 -15.82 4.64 -16.53
C LYS A 477 -14.33 4.65 -16.84
N TYR A 478 -13.48 4.42 -15.84
CA TYR A 478 -12.04 4.61 -15.96
C TYR A 478 -11.37 3.42 -16.62
N THR A 479 -11.82 2.22 -16.26
CA THR A 479 -11.39 0.98 -16.90
C THR A 479 -11.98 0.78 -18.29
N GLY A 480 -13.03 1.53 -18.65
CA GLY A 480 -13.68 1.48 -19.96
C GLY A 480 -14.42 0.17 -20.24
N VAL A 481 -14.86 -0.53 -19.19
CA VAL A 481 -15.56 -1.82 -19.31
C VAL A 481 -16.97 -1.75 -18.74
N THR A 482 -17.88 -2.54 -19.29
CA THR A 482 -19.20 -2.79 -18.70
C THR A 482 -19.22 -4.18 -18.07
N ILE A 483 -19.71 -4.27 -16.84
CA ILE A 483 -19.88 -5.52 -16.11
C ILE A 483 -21.35 -5.89 -16.12
N ASP A 484 -21.69 -6.99 -16.79
CA ASP A 484 -23.03 -7.57 -16.79
C ASP A 484 -23.05 -8.85 -15.94
N LEU A 485 -23.72 -8.76 -14.80
CA LEU A 485 -23.99 -9.89 -13.92
C LEU A 485 -25.33 -10.50 -14.31
N HIS A 486 -25.38 -11.81 -14.51
CA HIS A 486 -26.65 -12.52 -14.73
C HIS A 486 -26.53 -14.01 -14.40
N SER A 487 -27.67 -14.65 -14.13
CA SER A 487 -27.76 -16.10 -13.99
C SER A 487 -28.37 -16.77 -15.24
N ILE A 488 -28.28 -18.10 -15.31
CA ILE A 488 -28.67 -18.98 -16.44
C ILE A 488 -30.18 -19.11 -16.58
N SER A 489 -30.97 -18.03 -16.51
CA SER A 489 -32.41 -18.23 -16.39
C SER A 489 -33.09 -18.96 -17.57
N LYS A 490 -32.46 -19.19 -18.75
CA LYS A 490 -33.25 -19.63 -19.93
C LYS A 490 -32.68 -20.47 -21.09
N SER A 491 -31.46 -21.04 -21.10
CA SER A 491 -31.12 -22.00 -22.19
C SER A 491 -30.23 -23.18 -21.78
N GLU A 492 -30.52 -24.37 -22.34
CA GLU A 492 -29.71 -25.58 -22.15
C GLU A 492 -28.25 -25.40 -22.57
N SER A 493 -27.95 -24.48 -23.48
CA SER A 493 -26.58 -24.22 -23.96
C SER A 493 -25.64 -23.66 -22.88
N GLU A 494 -26.16 -22.98 -21.85
CA GLU A 494 -25.34 -22.45 -20.75
C GLU A 494 -25.12 -23.49 -19.64
N LYS A 495 -26.08 -24.39 -19.42
CA LYS A 495 -25.88 -25.59 -18.59
C LYS A 495 -24.79 -26.49 -19.16
N VAL A 496 -24.70 -26.57 -20.48
CA VAL A 496 -23.63 -27.28 -21.20
C VAL A 496 -22.26 -26.63 -20.91
N LYS A 497 -22.12 -25.30 -21.00
CA LYS A 497 -20.87 -24.60 -20.63
C LYS A 497 -20.45 -24.80 -19.18
N MET A 498 -21.40 -24.80 -18.24
CA MET A 498 -21.12 -25.11 -16.83
C MET A 498 -20.59 -26.54 -16.67
N LEU A 499 -21.19 -27.51 -17.37
CA LEU A 499 -20.75 -28.90 -17.36
C LEU A 499 -19.39 -29.07 -18.06
N GLU A 500 -19.12 -28.32 -19.13
CA GLU A 500 -17.82 -28.29 -19.83
C GLU A 500 -16.70 -27.76 -18.93
N GLY A 501 -16.92 -26.66 -18.21
CA GLY A 501 -15.93 -26.13 -17.26
C GLY A 501 -15.65 -27.08 -16.09
N VAL A 502 -16.70 -27.75 -15.58
CA VAL A 502 -16.54 -28.81 -14.57
C VAL A 502 -15.81 -30.03 -15.16
N LEU A 503 -16.05 -30.37 -16.43
CA LEU A 503 -15.33 -31.44 -17.13
C LEU A 503 -13.84 -31.11 -17.25
N GLU A 504 -13.51 -29.90 -17.70
CA GLU A 504 -12.12 -29.42 -17.85
C GLU A 504 -11.38 -29.41 -16.50
N ALA A 505 -12.05 -28.97 -15.44
CA ALA A 505 -11.51 -29.03 -14.08
C ALA A 505 -11.29 -30.49 -13.61
N THR A 506 -12.22 -31.38 -13.94
CA THR A 506 -12.09 -32.82 -13.65
C THR A 506 -10.94 -33.44 -14.43
N GLU A 507 -10.75 -33.09 -15.70
CA GLU A 507 -9.63 -33.56 -16.54
C GLU A 507 -8.28 -33.06 -16.02
N LYS A 508 -8.16 -31.77 -15.68
CA LYS A 508 -6.94 -31.22 -15.06
C LYS A 508 -6.57 -31.96 -13.77
N ARG A 509 -7.56 -32.25 -12.91
CA ARG A 509 -7.33 -33.02 -11.67
C ARG A 509 -6.91 -34.46 -11.96
N LEU A 510 -7.59 -35.13 -12.88
CA LEU A 510 -7.25 -36.51 -13.27
C LEU A 510 -5.80 -36.59 -13.78
N ASN A 511 -5.39 -35.62 -14.60
CA ASN A 511 -4.02 -35.50 -15.08
C ASN A 511 -3.02 -35.26 -13.94
N GLY A 512 -3.36 -34.41 -12.96
CA GLY A 512 -2.54 -34.21 -11.76
C GLY A 512 -2.39 -35.48 -10.91
N TYR A 513 -3.45 -36.29 -10.74
CA TYR A 513 -3.35 -37.59 -10.07
C TYR A 513 -2.45 -38.57 -10.83
N ILE A 514 -2.53 -38.58 -12.17
CA ILE A 514 -1.68 -39.42 -13.03
C ILE A 514 -0.20 -39.01 -12.88
N GLU A 515 0.11 -37.72 -12.86
CA GLU A 515 1.47 -37.22 -12.67
C GLU A 515 2.02 -37.53 -11.28
N ASN A 516 1.22 -37.32 -10.23
CA ASN A 516 1.61 -37.69 -8.87
C ASN A 516 1.82 -39.20 -8.72
N LYS A 517 0.96 -40.02 -9.33
CA LYS A 517 1.14 -41.48 -9.35
C LYS A 517 2.45 -41.86 -10.05
N LYS A 518 2.75 -41.27 -11.23
CA LYS A 518 4.05 -41.48 -11.91
C LYS A 518 5.23 -41.08 -11.04
N ALA A 519 5.14 -39.98 -10.30
CA ALA A 519 6.21 -39.53 -9.40
C ALA A 519 6.39 -40.46 -8.18
N VAL A 520 5.30 -41.03 -7.67
CA VAL A 520 5.33 -42.02 -6.58
C VAL A 520 5.88 -43.35 -7.09
N ASP A 521 5.42 -43.84 -8.24
CA ASP A 521 5.89 -45.07 -8.88
C ASP A 521 7.39 -44.97 -9.18
N ALA A 522 7.86 -43.85 -9.74
CA ALA A 522 9.30 -43.60 -9.95
C ALA A 522 10.11 -43.58 -8.63
N ARG A 523 9.53 -43.09 -7.53
CA ARG A 523 10.17 -43.12 -6.20
C ARG A 523 10.17 -44.52 -5.59
N LEU A 524 9.17 -45.35 -5.85
CA LEU A 524 9.08 -46.74 -5.40
C LEU A 524 10.05 -47.62 -6.20
N GLU A 525 10.13 -47.43 -7.51
CA GLU A 525 11.15 -48.05 -8.38
C GLU A 525 12.57 -47.68 -7.94
N ALA A 526 12.83 -46.39 -7.66
CA ALA A 526 14.13 -45.94 -7.14
C ALA A 526 14.48 -46.52 -5.76
N ARG A 527 13.49 -47.04 -5.01
CA ARG A 527 13.67 -47.70 -3.71
C ARG A 527 13.66 -49.23 -3.81
N GLY A 528 13.60 -49.81 -5.02
CA GLY A 528 13.60 -51.24 -5.25
C GLY A 528 12.31 -51.94 -4.78
N ILE A 529 11.24 -51.19 -4.54
CA ILE A 529 9.93 -51.72 -4.20
C ILE A 529 9.13 -51.73 -5.50
N VAL A 530 9.15 -52.86 -6.18
CA VAL A 530 8.26 -53.12 -7.33
C VAL A 530 6.93 -53.61 -6.75
N LEU A 531 5.83 -52.93 -7.12
CA LEU A 531 4.47 -53.37 -6.82
C LEU A 531 4.05 -54.52 -7.74
#